data_AF-A0A641MBV6-F1
#
_entry.id   AF-A0A641MBV6-F1
#
_cell.length_a   1.000
_cell.length_b   1.000
_cell.length_c   1.000
_cell.angle_alpha   90.00
_cell.angle_beta   90.00
_cell.angle_gamma   90.00
#
_symmetry.space_group_name_H-M   'P 1'
#
loop_
_entity.id
_entity.type
_entity.pdbx_description
1 polymer ?
#
loop_
_entity_poly.entity_id
_entity_poly.type
_entity_poly.pdbx_seq_one_letter_code
_entity_poly.pdbx_strand_id
1 'polypeptide(L)' 'MKLIKLIISNFRGLKGSNVIDFTNSNIIFLIGQNNIGKSSFLRAYEFFIDPKQIAKT' A
#
# COMPACT_ATOMS: atom_id res chain seq x y z
N MET A 1 -11.48 5.10 14.27
CA MET A 1 -11.08 5.79 13.02
C MET A 1 -10.94 4.75 11.92
N LYS A 2 -11.45 4.98 10.70
CA LYS A 2 -11.39 4.02 9.59
C LYS A 2 -10.56 4.61 8.45
N LEU A 3 -9.65 3.83 7.88
CA LEU A 3 -8.94 4.19 6.64
C LEU A 3 -9.95 4.16 5.49
N ILE A 4 -10.07 5.25 4.73
CA ILE A 4 -11.00 5.34 3.58
C ILE A 4 -10.28 5.01 2.27
N LYS A 5 -9.05 5.49 2.11
CA LYS A 5 -8.29 5.33 0.87
C LYS A 5 -6.79 5.33 1.17
N LEU A 6 -6.04 4.47 0.50
CA LEU A 6 -4.59 4.48 0.47
C LEU A 6 -4.14 4.71 -0.98
N ILE A 7 -3.41 5.79 -1.22
CA ILE A 7 -2.88 6.15 -2.54
C ILE A 7 -1.36 5.99 -2.50
N ILE A 8 -0.82 5.14 -3.37
CA ILE A 8 0.59 4.78 -3.41
C ILE A 8 1.15 5.18 -4.77
N SER A 9 2.06 6.14 -4.77
CA SER A 9 2.65 6.70 -5.98
C SER A 9 4.15 6.43 -6.04
N ASN A 10 4.61 5.79 -7.12
CA ASN A 10 6.03 5.56 -7.42
C ASN A 10 6.84 4.93 -6.25
N PHE A 11 6.30 3.89 -5.61
CA PHE A 11 6.87 3.26 -4.41
C PHE A 11 7.29 1.81 -4.66
N ARG A 12 8.57 1.48 -4.41
CA ARG A 12 9.11 0.10 -4.42
C ARG A 12 8.60 -0.77 -5.59
N GLY A 13 8.75 -0.27 -6.82
CA GLY A 13 8.35 -0.96 -8.05
C GLY A 13 6.88 -0.80 -8.46
N LEU A 14 6.03 -0.24 -7.59
CA LEU A 14 4.68 0.20 -7.94
C LEU A 14 4.78 1.51 -8.73
N LYS A 15 4.62 1.42 -10.06
CA LYS A 15 4.66 2.57 -10.97
C LYS A 15 3.31 3.28 -10.99
N GLY A 16 3.33 4.59 -11.22
CA GLY A 16 2.11 5.39 -11.32
C GLY A 16 1.37 5.50 -9.99
N SER A 17 0.08 5.83 -10.06
CA SER A 17 -0.80 5.98 -8.89
C SER A 17 -1.63 4.72 -8.69
N ASN A 18 -1.41 4.05 -7.56
CA ASN A 18 -2.11 2.83 -7.17
C ASN A 18 -3.06 3.15 -6.02
N VAL A 19 -4.35 2.88 -6.18
CA VAL A 19 -5.38 3.28 -5.20
C VAL A 19 -6.03 2.03 -4.61
N ILE A 20 -6.02 1.94 -3.28
CA ILE A 20 -6.85 0.99 -2.53
C ILE A 20 -7.99 1.77 -1.87
N ASP A 21 -9.23 1.44 -2.22
CA ASP A 21 -10.43 2.06 -1.67
C ASP A 21 -11.08 1.14 -0.63
N PHE A 22 -11.27 1.67 0.59
CA PHE A 22 -11.81 0.97 1.74
C PHE A 22 -13.24 1.43 2.09
N THR A 23 -13.85 2.31 1.29
CA THR A 23 -15.16 2.92 1.59
C THR A 23 -16.19 1.86 1.97
N ASN A 24 -16.28 0.79 1.18
CA ASN A 24 -17.26 -0.28 1.34
C ASN A 24 -16.66 -1.59 1.92
N SER A 25 -15.46 -1.55 2.48
CA SER A 25 -14.79 -2.76 2.99
C SER A 25 -13.96 -2.50 4.24
N ASN A 26 -14.01 -3.44 5.18
CA ASN A 26 -13.18 -3.42 6.40
C ASN A 26 -12.01 -4.41 6.31
N ILE A 27 -12.01 -5.24 5.27
CA ILE A 27 -11.00 -6.26 4.99
C ILE A 27 -10.68 -6.20 3.51
N ILE A 28 -9.40 -6.31 3.17
CA ILE A 28 -8.89 -6.36 1.80
C ILE A 28 -7.94 -7.53 1.67
N PHE A 29 -7.95 -8.16 0.49
CA PHE A 29 -7.07 -9.27 0.15
C PHE A 29 -6.15 -8.86 -0.99
N LEU A 30 -4.84 -9.03 -0.80
CA LEU A 30 -3.84 -8.83 -1.84
C LEU A 30 -3.51 -10.20 -2.47
N ILE A 31 -4.06 -10.47 -3.65
CA ILE A 31 -3.91 -11.75 -4.36
C ILE A 31 -3.24 -11.51 -5.72
N GLY A 32 -2.40 -12.46 -6.14
CA GLY A 32 -1.72 -12.40 -7.44
C GLY A 32 -0.47 -13.26 -7.48
N GLN A 33 0.17 -13.35 -8.64
CA GLN A 33 1.41 -14.10 -8.83
C GLN A 33 2.58 -13.54 -7.99
N ASN A 34 3.63 -14.34 -7.81
CA ASN A 34 4.84 -13.86 -7.15
C ASN A 34 5.45 -12.69 -7.91
N ASN A 35 6.12 -11.80 -7.17
CA ASN A 35 6.79 -10.62 -7.71
C ASN A 35 5.89 -9.52 -8.34
N ILE A 36 4.56 -9.61 -8.21
CA ILE A 36 3.63 -8.59 -8.76
C ILE A 36 3.46 -7.34 -7.85
N GLY A 37 4.20 -7.26 -6.73
CA GLY A 37 4.16 -6.09 -5.83
C GLY A 37 3.24 -6.21 -4.61
N LYS A 38 2.69 -7.38 -4.30
CA LYS A 38 1.85 -7.61 -3.08
C LYS A 38 2.55 -7.12 -1.81
N SER A 39 3.81 -7.52 -1.61
CA SER A 39 4.60 -7.06 -0.46
C SER A 39 4.90 -5.56 -0.53
N SER A 40 5.03 -4.96 -1.71
CA SER A 40 5.23 -3.51 -1.86
C SER A 40 4.01 -2.73 -1.38
N PHE A 41 2.78 -3.19 -1.67
CA PHE A 41 1.56 -2.60 -1.14
C PHE A 41 1.51 -2.65 0.40
N LEU A 42 1.83 -3.80 0.99
CA LEU A 42 1.89 -3.94 2.44
C LEU A 42 2.94 -3.02 3.07
N ARG A 43 4.13 -2.92 2.46
CA ARG A 43 5.19 -2.01 2.92
C ARG A 43 4.83 -0.54 2.78
N ALA A 44 4.04 -0.17 1.77
CA ALA A 44 3.54 1.20 1.64
C ALA A 44 2.56 1.54 2.77
N TYR A 45 1.68 0.60 3.14
CA TYR A 45 0.81 0.76 4.29
C TYR A 45 1.60 0.87 5.60
N GLU A 46 2.58 -0.01 5.84
CA GLU A 46 3.48 0.07 7.01
C GLU A 46 4.19 1.42 7.08
N PHE A 47 4.73 1.90 5.96
CA PHE A 47 5.38 3.21 5.87
C PHE A 47 4.43 4.37 6.15
N PHE A 48 3.17 4.26 5.72
CA PHE A 48 2.14 5.27 5.97
C PHE A 48 1.76 5.35 7.46
N ILE A 49 1.69 4.22 8.16
CA ILE A 49 1.29 4.19 9.58
C ILE A 49 2.45 4.40 10.56
N ASP A 50 3.69 4.17 10.12
CA ASP A 50 4.89 4.30 10.96
C ASP A 50 5.66 5.59 10.63
N PRO A 51 5.45 6.67 11.39
CA PRO A 51 6.09 7.97 11.14
C PRO A 51 7.61 7.96 11.37
N LYS A 52 8.16 6.91 11.98
CA LYS A 52 9.62 6.80 12.25
C LYS A 52 10.35 6.13 11.10
N GLN A 53 9.63 5.57 10.13
CA GLN A 53 10.23 4.85 9.04
C GLN A 53 10.79 5.84 8.01
N ILE A 54 12.12 5.89 7.89
CA ILE A 54 12.79 6.67 6.85
C ILE A 54 12.87 5.77 5.62
N ALA A 55 12.45 6.29 4.46
CA ALA A 55 12.61 5.60 3.18
C ALA A 55 14.12 5.51 2.90
N LYS A 56 14.72 4.34 3.21
CA LYS A 56 16.11 4.05 2.87
C LYS A 56 16.14 3.75 1.37
N THR A 57 16.78 4.65 0.63
CA THR A 57 17.19 4.48 -0.77
C THR A 57 18.16 3.33 -0.93
#